data_AF-A0A0P9XB61-F1
#
_entry.id   AF-A0A0P9XB61-F1
#
_cell.length_a   1.000
_cell.length_b   1.000
_cell.length_c   1.000
_cell.angle_alpha   90.00
_cell.angle_beta   90.00
_cell.angle_gamma   90.00
#
_symmetry.space_group_name_H-M   'P 1'
#
loop_
_entity.id
_entity.type
_entity.pdbx_description
1 polymer ?
#
loop_
_entity_poly.entity_id
_entity_poly.type
_entity_poly.pdbx_seq_one_letter_code
_entity_poly.pdbx_strand_id
1 'polypeptide(L)'
;IDQVQFADGTVLTSAQIKTALLTGTEVDESVVGYDSADRLLGLSGNDILYGRQGDDVLDGGDGKDTLYGEEGNDTLLGGSGYDTLSGGYGNDLLDGGSGNDSL
;
A
#
# COMPACT_ATOMS: atom_id res chain seq x y z
N ILE A 1 -12.04 -18.05 -15.91
CA ILE A 1 -10.70 -18.64 -15.63
C ILE A 1 -9.76 -17.49 -15.83
N ASP A 2 -9.36 -16.83 -14.75
CA ASP A 2 -8.67 -15.55 -14.83
C ASP A 2 -7.20 -15.80 -14.50
N GLN A 3 -6.46 -16.26 -15.50
CA GLN A 3 -5.01 -16.49 -15.41
C GLN A 3 -4.37 -16.19 -16.76
N VAL A 4 -3.17 -15.61 -16.73
CA VAL A 4 -2.33 -15.39 -17.90
C VAL A 4 -1.24 -16.46 -17.89
N GLN A 5 -1.20 -17.26 -18.94
CA GLN A 5 -0.15 -18.26 -19.14
C GLN A 5 0.84 -17.77 -20.19
N PHE A 6 2.11 -17.71 -19.83
CA PHE A 6 3.20 -17.31 -20.70
C PHE A 6 3.80 -18.53 -21.43
N ALA A 7 4.54 -18.27 -22.51
CA ALA A 7 5.12 -19.30 -23.35
C ALA A 7 6.22 -20.14 -22.66
N ASP A 8 6.75 -19.65 -21.54
CA ASP A 8 7.72 -20.35 -20.68
C ASP A 8 7.05 -21.32 -19.68
N GLY A 9 5.71 -21.40 -19.68
CA GLY A 9 4.94 -22.21 -18.76
C GLY A 9 4.56 -21.52 -17.44
N THR A 10 5.01 -20.28 -17.23
CA THR A 10 4.62 -19.47 -16.08
C THR A 10 3.12 -19.16 -16.17
N VAL A 11 2.38 -19.44 -15.10
CA VAL A 11 0.97 -19.09 -14.97
C VAL A 11 0.86 -18.03 -13.89
N LEU A 12 0.44 -16.83 -14.28
CA LEU A 12 0.03 -15.78 -13.34
C LEU A 12 -1.47 -15.88 -13.14
N THR A 13 -1.87 -16.25 -11.93
CA THR A 13 -3.27 -16.16 -11.50
C THR A 13 -3.67 -14.71 -11.30
N SER A 14 -4.96 -14.39 -11.40
CA SER A 14 -5.45 -13.05 -11.07
C SER A 14 -5.08 -12.59 -9.66
N ALA A 15 -4.92 -13.50 -8.70
CA ALA A 15 -4.44 -13.16 -7.36
C ALA A 15 -2.99 -12.65 -7.41
N GLN A 16 -2.11 -13.33 -8.14
CA GLN A 16 -0.71 -12.90 -8.30
C GLN A 16 -0.58 -11.58 -9.06
N ILE A 17 -1.46 -11.34 -10.05
CA ILE A 17 -1.48 -10.06 -10.78
C ILE A 17 -1.97 -8.93 -9.87
N LYS A 18 -3.01 -9.17 -9.05
CA LYS A 18 -3.50 -8.18 -8.09
C LYS A 18 -2.45 -7.82 -7.05
N THR A 19 -1.80 -8.83 -6.45
CA THR A 19 -0.73 -8.59 -5.46
C THR A 19 0.45 -7.83 -6.07
N ALA A 20 0.85 -8.18 -7.30
CA ALA A 20 1.93 -7.48 -7.99
C ALA A 20 1.59 -6.02 -8.35
N LEU A 21 0.31 -5.67 -8.51
CA LEU A 21 -0.14 -4.31 -8.79
C LEU A 21 -0.29 -3.43 -7.54
N LEU A 22 -0.34 -4.04 -6.36
CA LEU A 22 -0.35 -3.34 -5.07
C LEU A 22 1.05 -3.22 -4.45
N THR A 23 2.07 -3.68 -5.16
CA THR A 23 3.48 -3.42 -4.81
C THR A 23 4.01 -2.40 -5.81
N GLY A 24 4.37 -1.23 -5.31
CA GLY A 24 5.07 -0.19 -6.05
C GLY A 24 6.50 -0.59 -6.41
N THR A 25 7.26 0.37 -6.91
CA THR A 25 8.66 0.22 -7.26
C THR A 25 9.53 1.20 -6.47
N GLU A 26 10.81 1.30 -6.79
CA GLU A 26 11.75 2.18 -6.07
C GLU A 26 11.65 3.66 -6.52
N VAL A 27 10.52 4.07 -7.11
CA VAL A 27 10.29 5.44 -7.58
C VAL A 27 8.90 5.92 -7.16
N ASP A 28 8.75 7.25 -7.07
CA ASP A 28 7.52 7.93 -6.71
C ASP A 28 6.29 7.42 -7.50
N GLU A 29 5.37 6.78 -6.79
CA GLU A 29 4.22 6.09 -7.37
C GLU A 29 2.92 6.38 -6.62
N SER A 30 1.81 6.05 -7.28
CA SER A 30 0.49 6.05 -6.66
C SER A 30 -0.11 4.67 -6.76
N VAL A 31 -0.34 4.08 -5.59
CA VAL A 31 -0.88 2.73 -5.44
C VAL A 31 -2.27 2.85 -4.81
N VAL A 32 -3.25 2.20 -5.42
CA VAL A 32 -4.64 2.24 -4.98
C VAL A 32 -5.12 0.81 -4.80
N GLY A 33 -5.63 0.53 -3.60
CA GLY A 33 -6.26 -0.72 -3.21
C GLY A 33 -7.61 -0.93 -3.89
N TYR A 34 -8.27 -1.99 -3.47
CA TYR A 34 -9.61 -2.39 -3.86
C TYR A 34 -10.55 -2.17 -2.67
N ASP A 35 -11.84 -2.46 -2.87
CA ASP A 35 -12.83 -2.41 -1.79
C ASP A 35 -12.79 -3.73 -0.96
N SER A 36 -11.59 -4.20 -0.63
CA SER A 36 -11.32 -5.40 0.17
C SER A 36 -10.03 -5.22 0.97
N ALA A 37 -9.85 -6.01 2.03
CA ALA A 37 -8.60 -6.05 2.79
C ALA A 37 -7.39 -6.33 1.88
N ASP A 38 -6.52 -5.34 1.74
CA ASP A 38 -5.39 -5.31 0.83
C ASP A 38 -4.06 -5.05 1.55
N ARG A 39 -2.97 -5.31 0.83
CA ARG A 39 -1.61 -5.00 1.29
C ARG A 39 -0.90 -4.19 0.21
N LEU A 40 -0.63 -2.93 0.52
CA LEU A 40 0.02 -1.97 -0.37
C LEU A 40 1.44 -1.69 0.11
N LEU A 41 2.40 -1.67 -0.81
CA LEU A 41 3.82 -1.41 -0.54
C LEU A 41 4.32 -0.30 -1.47
N GLY A 42 4.86 0.80 -0.93
CA GLY A 42 5.51 1.87 -1.70
C GLY A 42 6.95 1.49 -2.10
N LEU A 43 7.72 0.96 -1.14
CA LEU A 43 9.15 0.61 -1.24
C LEU A 43 10.07 1.81 -1.04
N SER A 44 10.60 2.40 -2.11
CA SER A 44 11.40 3.63 -2.03
C SER A 44 10.75 4.66 -2.93
N GLY A 45 10.91 5.93 -2.60
CA GLY A 45 10.32 7.01 -3.38
C GLY A 45 9.42 7.87 -2.52
N ASN A 46 8.73 8.82 -3.14
CA ASN A 46 7.69 9.59 -2.46
C ASN A 46 6.34 9.11 -2.94
N ASP A 47 5.75 8.17 -2.21
CA ASP A 47 4.60 7.42 -2.67
C ASP A 47 3.28 7.94 -2.11
N ILE A 48 2.20 7.61 -2.81
CA ILE A 48 0.84 7.86 -2.35
C ILE A 48 0.04 6.55 -2.37
N LEU A 49 -0.32 6.06 -1.19
CA LEU A 49 -1.04 4.80 -1.00
C LEU A 49 -2.48 5.09 -0.52
N TYR A 50 -3.46 4.44 -1.16
CA TYR A 50 -4.88 4.51 -0.80
C TYR A 50 -5.43 3.11 -0.53
N GLY A 51 -5.84 2.82 0.72
CA GLY A 51 -6.41 1.52 1.13
C GLY A 51 -7.80 1.29 0.54
N ARG A 52 -8.69 2.28 0.71
CA ARG A 52 -10.11 2.26 0.33
C ARG A 52 -10.98 1.59 1.38
N GLN A 53 -11.65 0.48 1.05
CA GLN A 53 -12.55 -0.18 1.98
C GLN A 53 -11.93 -1.50 2.38
N GLY A 54 -11.94 -1.81 3.66
CA GLY A 54 -11.39 -3.06 4.17
C GLY A 54 -10.39 -2.79 5.28
N ASP A 55 -10.00 -3.83 6.00
CA ASP A 55 -8.92 -3.70 6.98
C ASP A 55 -7.58 -3.84 6.24
N ASP A 56 -6.95 -2.72 5.91
CA ASP A 56 -5.80 -2.67 5.00
C ASP A 56 -4.45 -2.58 5.72
N VAL A 57 -3.39 -2.98 5.01
CA VAL A 57 -2.00 -2.78 5.44
C VAL A 57 -1.24 -1.96 4.40
N LEU A 58 -0.89 -0.73 4.76
CA LEU A 58 -0.15 0.20 3.92
C LEU A 58 1.26 0.36 4.50
N ASP A 59 2.28 0.20 3.66
CA ASP A 59 3.69 0.35 4.00
C ASP A 59 4.33 1.31 2.99
N GLY A 60 4.66 2.54 3.42
CA GLY A 60 5.29 3.57 2.58
C GLY A 60 6.70 3.16 2.19
N GLY A 61 7.53 2.93 3.19
CA GLY A 61 8.91 2.47 3.02
C GLY A 61 9.88 3.63 3.19
N ASP A 62 10.82 3.81 2.27
CA ASP A 62 11.81 4.88 2.32
C ASP A 62 11.38 6.08 1.46
N GLY A 63 11.22 7.24 2.06
CA GLY A 63 11.07 8.52 1.39
C GLY A 63 10.01 9.39 2.04
N LYS A 64 9.33 10.24 1.27
CA LYS A 64 8.26 11.08 1.81
C LYS A 64 6.93 10.55 1.32
N ASP A 65 6.27 9.78 2.16
CA ASP A 65 5.08 9.04 1.76
C ASP A 65 3.80 9.67 2.28
N THR A 66 2.71 9.40 1.56
CA THR A 66 1.36 9.78 1.95
C THR A 66 0.46 8.56 1.94
N LEU A 67 -0.02 8.15 3.12
CA LEU A 67 -0.83 6.95 3.30
C LEU A 67 -2.23 7.31 3.77
N TYR A 68 -3.25 6.82 3.06
CA TYR A 68 -4.66 6.95 3.41
C TYR A 68 -5.28 5.57 3.60
N GLY A 69 -5.68 5.22 4.83
CA GLY A 69 -6.41 3.97 5.12
C GLY A 69 -7.83 4.00 4.53
N GLU A 70 -8.54 5.10 4.78
CA GLU A 70 -9.93 5.34 4.37
C GLU A 70 -10.98 4.64 5.25
N GLU A 71 -11.67 3.58 4.82
CA GLU A 71 -12.69 2.88 5.61
C GLU A 71 -12.21 1.50 6.07
N GLY A 72 -12.11 1.28 7.37
CA GLY A 72 -11.70 -0.02 7.91
C GLY A 72 -10.85 0.13 9.16
N ASN A 73 -10.36 -0.99 9.72
CA ASN A 73 -9.36 -0.94 10.78
C ASN A 73 -7.99 -1.16 10.15
N ASP A 74 -7.31 -0.07 9.85
CA ASP A 74 -6.13 -0.11 9.00
C ASP A 74 -4.82 -0.15 9.80
N THR A 75 -3.76 -0.65 9.16
CA THR A 75 -2.38 -0.52 9.65
C THR A 75 -1.57 0.27 8.64
N LEU A 76 -1.14 1.47 9.03
CA LEU A 76 -0.33 2.37 8.21
C LEU A 76 1.08 2.46 8.80
N LEU A 77 2.07 2.09 8.01
CA LEU A 77 3.49 2.15 8.33
C LEU A 77 4.15 3.18 7.40
N GLY A 78 4.59 4.32 7.93
CA GLY A 78 5.26 5.39 7.17
C GLY A 78 6.63 4.92 6.69
N GLY A 79 7.47 4.47 7.62
CA GLY A 79 8.80 3.96 7.32
C GLY A 79 9.88 4.99 7.62
N SER A 80 10.74 5.30 6.64
CA SER A 80 11.80 6.29 6.79
C SER A 80 11.46 7.57 6.03
N GLY A 81 11.44 8.73 6.69
CA GLY A 81 11.48 10.02 6.03
C GLY A 81 10.58 11.07 6.66
N TYR A 82 9.63 11.63 5.91
CA TYR A 82 8.76 12.69 6.42
C TYR A 82 7.33 12.43 5.96
N ASP A 83 6.63 11.58 6.71
CA ASP A 83 5.44 10.94 6.20
C ASP A 83 4.16 11.64 6.61
N THR A 84 3.09 11.40 5.85
CA THR A 84 1.74 11.85 6.16
C THR A 84 0.81 10.65 6.14
N LEU A 85 0.31 10.26 7.31
CA LEU A 85 -0.58 9.13 7.49
C LEU A 85 -1.95 9.64 7.90
N SER A 86 -3.00 9.01 7.38
CA SER A 86 -4.38 9.26 7.74
C SER A 86 -5.14 7.95 7.74
N GLY A 87 -5.45 7.43 8.93
CA GLY A 87 -6.23 6.18 9.09
C GLY A 87 -7.62 6.29 8.48
N GLY A 88 -8.37 7.35 8.82
CA GLY A 88 -9.72 7.54 8.31
C GLY A 88 -10.77 7.04 9.30
N TYR A 89 -11.70 6.20 8.84
CA TYR A 89 -12.80 5.66 9.63
C TYR A 89 -12.49 4.26 10.13
N GLY A 90 -12.29 4.12 11.43
CA GLY A 90 -12.22 2.83 12.12
C GLY A 90 -11.25 2.88 13.26
N ASN A 91 -10.74 1.72 13.68
CA ASN A 91 -9.70 1.64 14.70
C ASN A 91 -8.36 1.37 14.03
N ASP A 92 -7.65 2.45 13.74
CA ASP A 92 -6.42 2.37 12.95
C ASP A 92 -5.18 2.31 13.84
N LEU A 93 -4.15 1.64 13.31
CA LEU A 93 -2.80 1.65 13.83
C LEU A 93 -1.92 2.46 12.88
N LEU A 94 -1.44 3.61 13.34
CA LEU A 94 -0.52 4.47 12.58
C LEU A 94 0.86 4.44 13.25
N ASP A 95 1.86 4.02 12.50
CA ASP A 95 3.27 4.09 12.86
C ASP A 95 4.00 4.95 11.82
N GLY A 96 4.34 6.18 12.18
CA GLY A 96 5.10 7.09 11.30
C GLY A 96 6.54 6.63 11.05
N GLY A 97 7.08 5.74 11.87
CA GLY A 97 8.46 5.27 11.74
C GLY A 97 9.49 6.33 12.13
N SER A 98 10.51 6.52 11.30
CA SER A 98 11.60 7.44 11.53
C SER A 98 11.43 8.70 10.71
N GLY A 99 11.49 9.88 11.36
CA GLY A 99 11.13 11.08 10.64
C GLY A 99 10.50 12.14 11.52
N ASN A 100 9.96 13.15 10.87
CA ASN A 100 9.00 14.05 11.52
C ASN A 100 7.68 13.96 10.76
N ASP A 101 6.78 13.16 11.30
CA ASP A 101 5.62 12.67 10.59
C ASP A 101 4.34 13.39 11.03
N SER A 102 3.35 13.37 10.14
CA SER A 102 1.99 13.83 10.42
C SER A 102 1.06 12.63 10.47
N LEU A 103 0.27 12.51 11.55
CA LEU A 103 -0.65 11.40 11.84
C LEU A 103 -2.05 11.95 12.15
#